data_AF-A0A923VLT5-F1
#
_entry.id   AF-A0A923VLT5-F1
#
_cell.length_a   1.000
_cell.length_b   1.000
_cell.length_c   1.000
_cell.angle_alpha   90.00
_cell.angle_beta   90.00
_cell.angle_gamma   90.00
#
_symmetry.space_group_name_H-M   'P 1'
#
loop_
_entity.id
_entity.type
_entity.pdbx_description
1 polymer ?
#
loop_
_entity_poly.entity_id
_entity_poly.type
_entity_poly.pdbx_seq_one_letter_code
_entity_poly.pdbx_strand_id
1 'polypeptide(L)'
;LPRPLWISVYDSANVGPEEMAQGLVKWLPKDVGVFFQDGVGVHAREAAVARLYANALSRQLGPERVRIIAEAFRPQAGGGFRPATIGELTPQLARYDGYPIYLFEGPRYVSQEQVELLRQAMRK
;
A
#
# COMPACT_ATOMS: atom_id res chain seq x y z
N LEU A 1 -5.38 -16.09 -17.85
CA LEU A 1 -4.40 -15.84 -16.76
C LEU A 1 -4.68 -16.83 -15.64
N PRO A 2 -3.64 -17.40 -14.99
CA PRO A 2 -3.83 -18.27 -13.84
C PRO A 2 -4.52 -17.51 -12.69
N ARG A 3 -5.29 -18.24 -11.88
CA ARG A 3 -6.04 -17.70 -10.74
C ARG A 3 -5.40 -18.16 -9.42
N PRO A 4 -5.51 -17.37 -8.33
CA PRO A 4 -6.17 -16.06 -8.24
C PRO A 4 -5.39 -14.95 -8.98
N LEU A 5 -6.12 -14.02 -9.60
CA LEU A 5 -5.52 -12.89 -10.31
C LEU A 5 -5.60 -11.64 -9.43
N TRP A 6 -4.51 -10.87 -9.40
CA TRP A 6 -4.40 -9.62 -8.66
C TRP A 6 -3.84 -8.52 -9.56
N ILE A 7 -4.33 -7.30 -9.38
CA ILE A 7 -3.75 -6.11 -10.03
C ILE A 7 -3.22 -5.15 -8.97
N SER A 8 -2.16 -4.42 -9.32
CA SER A 8 -1.68 -3.31 -8.52
C SER A 8 -2.28 -2.01 -9.05
N VAL A 9 -2.86 -1.20 -8.17
CA VAL A 9 -3.55 0.05 -8.53
C VAL A 9 -3.09 1.19 -7.63
N TYR A 10 -3.11 2.39 -8.17
CA TYR A 10 -2.85 3.63 -7.45
C TYR A 10 -3.69 4.74 -8.06
N ASP A 11 -4.05 5.72 -7.25
CA ASP A 11 -4.73 6.92 -7.72
C ASP A 11 -3.70 7.97 -8.16
N SER A 12 -3.45 8.05 -9.47
CA SER A 12 -2.56 9.06 -10.06
C SER A 12 -3.23 10.42 -10.27
N ALA A 13 -4.56 10.44 -10.32
CA ALA A 13 -5.37 11.63 -10.61
C ALA A 13 -5.88 12.32 -9.34
N ASN A 14 -5.67 11.70 -8.17
CA ASN A 14 -6.17 12.17 -6.86
C ASN A 14 -7.69 12.37 -6.84
N VAL A 15 -8.43 11.45 -7.46
CA VAL A 15 -9.91 11.47 -7.50
C VAL A 15 -10.54 11.19 -6.14
N GLY A 16 -9.81 10.55 -5.22
CA GLY A 16 -10.30 10.28 -3.87
C GLY A 16 -10.72 8.82 -3.64
N PRO A 17 -10.87 8.40 -2.36
CA PRO A 17 -11.18 7.03 -1.98
C PRO A 17 -12.43 6.44 -2.64
N GLU A 18 -13.54 7.17 -2.59
CA GLU A 18 -14.83 6.68 -3.09
C GLU A 18 -14.85 6.62 -4.61
N GLU A 19 -14.38 7.68 -5.28
CA GLU A 19 -14.39 7.76 -6.74
C GLU A 19 -13.46 6.70 -7.35
N MET A 20 -12.29 6.47 -6.76
CA MET A 20 -11.38 5.39 -7.17
C MET A 20 -12.06 4.02 -7.04
N ALA A 21 -12.69 3.75 -5.88
CA ALA A 21 -13.34 2.47 -5.65
C ALA A 21 -14.53 2.24 -6.59
N GLN A 22 -15.36 3.26 -6.82
CA GLN A 22 -16.46 3.22 -7.79
C GLN A 22 -15.96 3.02 -9.21
N GLY A 23 -14.86 3.69 -9.58
CA GLY A 23 -14.20 3.52 -10.86
C GLY A 23 -13.77 2.07 -11.10
N LEU A 24 -13.14 1.44 -10.10
CA LEU A 24 -12.72 0.03 -10.21
C LEU A 24 -13.89 -0.93 -10.35
N VAL A 25 -14.98 -0.77 -9.57
CA VAL A 25 -16.14 -1.67 -9.64
C VAL A 25 -16.77 -1.70 -11.04
N LYS A 26 -16.69 -0.60 -11.80
CA LYS A 26 -17.29 -0.51 -13.14
C LYS A 26 -16.67 -1.47 -14.16
N TRP A 27 -15.40 -1.86 -13.99
CA TRP A 27 -14.69 -2.66 -14.99
C TRP A 27 -13.91 -3.86 -14.42
N LEU A 28 -13.59 -3.86 -13.13
CA LEU A 28 -12.80 -4.92 -12.51
C LEU A 28 -13.63 -6.19 -12.34
N PRO A 29 -13.22 -7.35 -12.91
CA PRO A 29 -13.95 -8.59 -12.71
C PRO A 29 -14.04 -8.98 -11.23
N LYS A 30 -15.18 -9.57 -10.83
CA LYS A 30 -15.49 -9.90 -9.42
C LYS A 30 -14.50 -10.89 -8.78
N ASP A 31 -13.75 -11.62 -9.59
CA ASP A 31 -12.77 -12.63 -9.17
C ASP A 31 -11.31 -12.14 -9.22
N VAL A 32 -11.10 -10.83 -9.42
CA VAL A 32 -9.77 -10.20 -9.42
C VAL A 32 -9.58 -9.41 -8.12
N GLY A 33 -8.48 -9.65 -7.42
CA GLY A 33 -8.09 -8.90 -6.22
C GLY A 33 -7.29 -7.63 -6.55
N VAL A 34 -7.19 -6.75 -5.57
CA VAL A 34 -6.52 -5.45 -5.66
C VAL A 34 -5.41 -5.34 -4.62
N PHE A 35 -4.21 -5.07 -5.10
CA PHE A 35 -3.13 -4.49 -4.34
C PHE A 35 -3.16 -2.97 -4.50
N PHE A 36 -3.58 -2.25 -3.46
CA PHE A 36 -3.59 -0.79 -3.45
C PHE A 36 -2.22 -0.25 -3.03
N GLN A 37 -1.56 0.50 -3.91
CA GLN A 37 -0.33 1.22 -3.57
C GLN A 37 -0.66 2.48 -2.78
N ASP A 38 -0.09 2.57 -1.58
CA ASP A 38 -0.48 3.57 -0.61
C ASP A 38 -0.04 4.98 -0.97
N GLY A 39 0.93 5.17 -1.87
CA GLY A 39 1.41 6.47 -2.31
C GLY A 39 2.19 7.24 -1.24
N VAL A 40 2.52 6.60 -0.11
CA VAL A 40 3.28 7.23 0.97
C VAL A 40 4.73 7.41 0.55
N GLY A 41 5.29 6.48 -0.22
CA GLY A 41 6.69 6.51 -0.60
C GLY A 41 7.02 7.59 -1.63
N VAL A 42 6.03 8.01 -2.42
CA VAL A 42 6.14 9.17 -3.32
C VAL A 42 5.65 10.48 -2.70
N HIS A 43 5.29 10.49 -1.41
CA HIS A 43 4.66 11.64 -0.73
C HIS A 43 3.37 12.14 -1.42
N ALA A 44 2.66 11.26 -2.16
CA ALA A 44 1.37 11.61 -2.75
C ALA A 44 0.27 11.71 -1.67
N ARG A 45 0.42 10.97 -0.57
CA ARG A 45 -0.50 11.02 0.58
C ARG A 45 0.12 10.54 1.87
N GLU A 46 -0.53 10.89 2.97
CA GLU A 46 -0.23 10.35 4.30
C GLU A 46 -0.85 8.95 4.49
N ALA A 47 -0.27 8.15 5.38
CA ALA A 47 -0.76 6.80 5.68
C ALA A 47 -2.22 6.80 6.19
N ALA A 48 -2.64 7.83 6.94
CA ALA A 48 -4.02 7.96 7.39
C ALA A 48 -4.99 8.13 6.20
N VAL A 49 -4.60 8.88 5.18
CA VAL A 49 -5.39 9.05 3.95
C VAL A 49 -5.40 7.76 3.14
N ALA A 50 -4.26 7.09 2.98
CA ALA A 50 -4.19 5.79 2.31
C ALA A 50 -5.10 4.74 2.97
N ARG A 51 -5.24 4.77 4.30
CA ARG A 51 -6.21 3.91 5.01
C ARG A 51 -7.65 4.18 4.57
N LEU A 52 -8.03 5.42 4.30
CA LEU A 52 -9.37 5.74 3.79
C LEU A 52 -9.63 5.11 2.43
N TYR A 53 -8.64 5.11 1.53
CA TYR A 53 -8.71 4.40 0.25
C TYR A 53 -8.90 2.89 0.44
N ALA A 54 -8.08 2.25 1.29
CA ALA A 54 -8.21 0.83 1.58
C ALA A 54 -9.60 0.48 2.12
N ASN A 55 -10.14 1.31 3.02
CA ASN A 55 -11.50 1.14 3.57
C ASN A 55 -12.57 1.24 2.47
N ALA A 56 -12.49 2.24 1.59
CA ALA A 56 -13.44 2.42 0.49
C ALA A 56 -13.38 1.24 -0.50
N LEU A 57 -12.17 0.80 -0.86
CA LEU A 57 -11.96 -0.38 -1.70
C LEU A 57 -12.54 -1.63 -1.06
N SER A 58 -12.33 -1.87 0.24
CA SER A 58 -12.88 -3.04 0.93
C SER A 58 -14.40 -3.04 0.99
N ARG A 59 -15.02 -1.89 1.22
CA ARG A 59 -16.48 -1.77 1.21
C ARG A 59 -17.07 -2.09 -0.17
N GLN A 60 -16.40 -1.68 -1.25
CA GLN A 60 -16.90 -1.84 -2.61
C GLN A 60 -16.55 -3.21 -3.23
N LEU A 61 -15.37 -3.76 -2.94
CA LEU A 61 -14.84 -4.96 -3.58
C LEU A 61 -14.92 -6.22 -2.70
N GLY A 62 -15.07 -6.05 -1.38
CA GLY A 62 -14.93 -7.11 -0.37
C GLY A 62 -13.53 -7.11 0.27
N PRO A 63 -13.42 -7.26 1.60
CA PRO A 63 -12.15 -7.16 2.32
C PRO A 63 -11.13 -8.25 1.92
N GLU A 64 -11.59 -9.46 1.59
CA GLU A 64 -10.77 -10.56 1.08
C GLU A 64 -10.04 -10.21 -0.23
N ARG A 65 -10.56 -9.25 -1.01
CA ARG A 65 -10.00 -8.83 -2.30
C ARG A 65 -9.08 -7.61 -2.20
N VAL A 66 -8.80 -7.08 -1.01
CA VAL A 66 -7.99 -5.87 -0.84
C VAL A 66 -6.74 -6.16 -0.02
N ARG A 67 -5.60 -5.74 -0.55
CA ARG A 67 -4.28 -5.81 0.07
C ARG A 67 -3.60 -4.45 -0.09
N ILE A 68 -2.79 -4.04 0.87
CA ILE A 68 -2.07 -2.76 0.79
C ILE A 68 -0.63 -3.04 0.41
N ILE A 69 -0.14 -2.36 -0.61
CA ILE A 69 1.28 -2.20 -0.87
C ILE A 69 1.74 -0.96 -0.11
N ALA A 70 2.55 -1.18 0.93
CA ALA A 70 3.21 -0.12 1.66
C ALA A 70 4.55 0.20 0.99
N GLU A 71 4.63 1.38 0.40
CA GLU A 71 5.85 1.85 -0.25
C GLU A 71 6.92 2.18 0.81
N ALA A 72 8.02 1.44 0.75
CA ALA A 72 9.12 1.42 1.71
C ALA A 72 10.31 2.28 1.27
N PHE A 73 10.06 3.30 0.47
CA PHE A 73 11.04 4.29 0.04
C PHE A 73 10.54 5.70 0.30
N ARG A 74 11.42 6.70 0.25
CA ARG A 74 11.11 8.12 0.40
C ARG A 74 11.89 8.93 -0.62
N PRO A 75 11.40 10.10 -1.07
CA PRO A 75 12.16 10.98 -1.94
C PRO A 75 13.49 11.37 -1.27
N GLN A 76 14.56 11.41 -2.06
CA GLN A 76 15.87 11.84 -1.62
C GLN A 76 16.17 13.26 -2.14
N ALA A 77 16.87 14.07 -1.34
CA ALA A 77 17.37 15.37 -1.77
C ALA A 77 18.32 15.19 -2.97
N GLY A 78 18.12 15.98 -4.04
CA GLY A 78 18.84 15.81 -5.30
C GLY A 78 18.20 14.82 -6.28
N GLY A 79 17.03 14.25 -5.94
CA GLY A 79 16.25 13.37 -6.81
C GLY A 79 16.40 11.89 -6.46
N GLY A 80 15.53 11.08 -7.05
CA GLY A 80 15.44 9.65 -6.77
C GLY A 80 14.83 9.35 -5.40
N PHE A 81 15.07 8.12 -4.93
CA PHE A 81 14.47 7.61 -3.70
C PHE A 81 15.52 6.90 -2.82
N ARG A 82 15.36 7.04 -1.51
CA ARG A 82 16.08 6.29 -0.48
C ARG A 82 15.16 5.26 0.18
N PRO A 83 15.69 4.22 0.84
CA PRO A 83 14.89 3.39 1.74
C PRO A 83 14.22 4.22 2.83
N ALA A 84 12.99 3.86 3.17
CA ALA A 84 12.32 4.36 4.36
C ALA A 84 13.00 3.78 5.60
N THR A 85 13.20 4.62 6.61
CA THR A 85 13.72 4.20 7.92
C THR A 85 12.67 3.37 8.65
N ILE A 86 13.10 2.58 9.64
CA ILE A 86 12.18 1.84 10.52
C ILE A 86 11.22 2.80 11.24
N GLY A 87 11.72 3.96 11.69
CA GLY A 87 10.89 4.98 12.33
C GLY A 87 9.83 5.60 11.40
N GLU A 88 10.04 5.60 10.07
CA GLU A 88 9.05 6.03 9.09
C GLU A 88 8.06 4.90 8.74
N LEU A 89 8.53 3.66 8.67
CA LEU A 89 7.72 2.49 8.30
C LEU A 89 6.77 2.06 9.41
N THR A 90 7.25 1.99 10.66
CA THR A 90 6.43 1.53 11.80
C THR A 90 5.10 2.29 11.92
N PRO A 91 5.07 3.64 11.97
CA PRO A 91 3.80 4.37 12.07
C PRO A 91 2.93 4.25 10.81
N GLN A 92 3.53 4.12 9.61
CA GLN A 92 2.79 3.86 8.36
C GLN A 92 2.05 2.52 8.43
N LEU A 93 2.75 1.45 8.78
CA LEU A 93 2.17 0.10 8.87
C LEU A 93 1.13 -0.01 9.98
N ALA A 94 1.35 0.66 11.12
CA ALA A 94 0.37 0.71 12.20
C ALA A 94 -0.98 1.30 11.76
N ARG A 95 -1.01 2.21 10.76
CA ARG A 95 -2.28 2.74 10.23
C ARG A 95 -3.05 1.75 9.37
N TYR A 96 -2.40 0.68 8.94
CA TYR A 96 -2.97 -0.35 8.09
C TYR A 96 -3.40 -1.60 8.86
N ASP A 97 -3.47 -1.53 10.19
CA ASP A 97 -3.90 -2.64 11.03
C ASP A 97 -5.24 -3.26 10.57
N GLY A 98 -5.32 -4.59 10.55
CA GLY A 98 -6.45 -5.34 9.99
C GLY A 98 -6.41 -5.55 8.45
N TYR A 99 -5.46 -4.97 7.73
CA TYR A 99 -5.19 -5.30 6.33
C TYR A 99 -3.97 -6.21 6.20
N PRO A 100 -3.93 -7.12 5.21
CA PRO A 100 -2.68 -7.77 4.85
C PRO A 100 -1.83 -6.80 4.02
N ILE A 101 -0.60 -6.57 4.50
CA ILE A 101 0.31 -5.55 3.99
C ILE A 101 1.52 -6.20 3.32
N TYR A 102 1.94 -5.63 2.19
CA TYR A 102 3.09 -6.05 1.40
C TYR A 102 4.03 -4.87 1.24
N LEU A 103 5.31 -5.04 1.58
CA LEU A 103 6.31 -3.99 1.44
C LEU A 103 6.82 -3.93 -0.01
N PHE A 104 6.98 -2.73 -0.54
CA PHE A 104 7.54 -2.50 -1.87
C PHE A 104 8.67 -1.45 -1.82
N GLU A 105 9.86 -1.67 -2.36
CA GLU A 105 10.31 -2.75 -3.24
C GLU A 105 11.54 -3.46 -2.63
N GLY A 106 11.43 -4.76 -2.33
CA GLY A 106 12.59 -5.58 -1.97
C GLY A 106 13.26 -6.19 -3.20
N PRO A 107 14.60 -6.33 -3.24
CA PRO A 107 15.55 -6.00 -2.17
C PRO A 107 16.02 -4.53 -2.19
N ARG A 108 15.61 -3.71 -3.17
CA ARG A 108 16.15 -2.36 -3.41
C ARG A 108 15.98 -1.40 -2.23
N TYR A 109 14.79 -1.36 -1.63
CA TYR A 109 14.43 -0.48 -0.53
C TYR A 109 14.08 -1.24 0.76
N VAL A 110 14.05 -2.57 0.67
CA VAL A 110 13.72 -3.49 1.77
C VAL A 110 14.73 -4.64 1.76
N SER A 111 15.82 -4.48 2.50
CA SER A 111 16.79 -5.54 2.76
C SER A 111 16.26 -6.56 3.77
N GLN A 112 16.89 -7.73 3.83
CA GLN A 112 16.57 -8.74 4.84
C GLN A 112 16.78 -8.23 6.27
N GLU A 113 17.79 -7.39 6.49
CA GLU A 113 18.04 -6.73 7.77
C GLU A 113 16.90 -5.78 8.15
N GLN A 114 16.42 -4.96 7.21
CA GLN A 114 15.26 -4.07 7.44
C GLN A 114 13.99 -4.87 7.80
N VAL A 115 13.78 -6.02 7.16
CA VAL A 115 12.65 -6.91 7.52
C VAL A 115 12.76 -7.39 8.97
N GLU A 116 13.95 -7.77 9.41
CA GLU A 116 14.17 -8.24 10.79
C GLU A 116 14.00 -7.11 11.81
N LEU A 117 14.57 -5.94 11.56
CA LEU A 117 14.39 -4.76 12.41
C LEU A 117 12.91 -4.36 12.52
N LEU A 118 12.17 -4.42 11.41
CA LEU A 118 10.75 -4.11 11.39
C LEU A 118 9.94 -5.13 12.20
N ARG A 119 10.25 -6.43 12.08
CA ARG A 119 9.62 -7.48 12.90
C ARG A 119 9.84 -7.25 14.39
N GLN A 120 11.03 -6.84 14.79
CA GLN A 120 11.33 -6.51 16.19
C GLN A 120 10.58 -5.28 16.67
N ALA A 121 10.48 -4.24 15.84
CA ALA A 121 9.75 -3.02 16.16
C ALA A 121 8.24 -3.23 16.31
N MET A 122 7.64 -4.15 15.54
CA MET A 122 6.19 -4.43 15.54
C MET A 122 5.74 -5.48 16.57
N ARG A 123 6.66 -6.17 17.26
CA ARG A 123 6.35 -7.17 18.30
C ARG A 123 6.10 -6.56 19.69
N LYS A 124 6.32 -5.27 19.85
CA LYS A 124 6.09 -4.53 21.09
C LYS A 124 4.66 -4.03 21.16
#